data_AF-A0A9N9P6D8-F1
#
_entry.id   AF-A0A9N9P6D8-F1
#
_cell.length_a   1.000
_cell.length_b   1.000
_cell.length_c   1.000
_cell.angle_alpha   90.00
_cell.angle_beta   90.00
_cell.angle_gamma   90.00
#
_symmetry.space_group_name_H-M   'P 1'
#
loop_
_entity.id
_entity.type
_entity.pdbx_description
1 polymer ?
#
loop_
_entity_poly.entity_id
_entity_poly.type
_entity_poly.pdbx_seq_one_letter_code
_entity_poly.pdbx_strand_id
1 'polypeptide(L)'
;MKKIFESREIKTHVQRKHSDLLIYICNLPDQQIFDASSLFQTIVYTQGNHQGELISAYLQKKAQDFISDSLYKLDNSLCTLKLQNKNLKQENNQFKKYKSTTSTQICTLSIQLARAKQAKQRQISKIRAAIHKAKQI
;
A
#
# COMPACT_ATOMS: atom_id res chain seq x y z
N MET A 1 -10.10 61.42 -13.50
CA MET A 1 -8.96 61.20 -14.43
C MET A 1 -8.09 59.99 -14.07
N LYS A 2 -7.78 59.70 -12.78
CA LYS A 2 -7.00 58.51 -12.38
C LYS A 2 -7.51 57.16 -12.91
N LYS A 3 -8.82 56.86 -12.78
CA LYS A 3 -9.43 55.61 -13.27
C LYS A 3 -9.24 55.34 -14.78
N ILE A 4 -9.19 56.40 -15.60
CA ILE A 4 -9.02 56.27 -17.06
C ILE A 4 -7.57 55.91 -17.38
N PHE A 5 -6.61 56.47 -16.65
CA PHE A 5 -5.18 56.19 -16.82
C PHE A 5 -4.83 54.75 -16.38
N GLU A 6 -5.32 54.31 -15.21
CA GLU A 6 -5.17 52.92 -14.75
C GLU A 6 -5.78 51.92 -15.75
N SER A 7 -6.98 52.20 -16.26
CA SER A 7 -7.62 51.34 -17.26
C SER A 7 -6.85 51.27 -18.58
N ARG A 8 -6.09 52.32 -18.92
CA ARG A 8 -5.26 52.38 -20.14
C ARG A 8 -3.92 51.67 -19.94
N GLU A 9 -3.30 51.80 -18.77
CA GLU A 9 -2.06 51.09 -18.41
C GLU A 9 -2.27 49.58 -18.22
N ILE A 10 -3.41 49.16 -17.64
CA ILE A 10 -3.74 47.72 -17.53
C ILE A 10 -3.92 47.10 -18.92
N LYS A 11 -4.57 47.82 -19.85
CA LYS A 11 -4.75 47.37 -21.24
C LYS A 11 -3.42 47.19 -21.96
N THR A 12 -2.46 48.12 -21.78
CA THR A 12 -1.15 48.01 -22.43
C THR A 12 -0.28 46.91 -21.81
N HIS A 13 -0.39 46.67 -20.50
CA HIS A 13 0.31 45.57 -19.84
C HIS A 13 -0.19 44.19 -20.29
N VAL A 14 -1.50 44.00 -20.37
CA VAL A 14 -2.12 42.76 -20.84
C VAL A 14 -1.75 42.50 -22.30
N GLN A 15 -1.75 43.53 -23.15
CA GLN A 15 -1.31 43.41 -24.55
C GLN A 15 0.15 42.95 -24.67
N ARG A 16 1.06 43.48 -23.84
CA ARG A 16 2.46 43.01 -23.81
C ARG A 16 2.55 41.53 -23.43
N LYS A 17 1.81 41.10 -22.41
CA LYS A 17 1.77 39.69 -22.00
C LYS A 17 1.24 38.78 -23.12
N HIS A 18 0.25 39.21 -23.88
CA HIS A 18 -0.21 38.47 -25.06
C HIS A 18 0.89 38.33 -26.12
N SER A 19 1.60 39.41 -26.43
CA SER A 19 2.70 39.38 -27.39
C SER A 19 3.84 38.46 -26.91
N ASP A 20 4.23 38.56 -25.64
CA ASP A 20 5.26 37.70 -25.05
C ASP A 20 4.88 36.21 -25.16
N LEU A 21 3.61 35.88 -24.87
CA LEU A 21 3.10 34.51 -24.95
C LEU A 21 3.11 33.99 -26.40
N LEU A 22 2.71 34.84 -27.36
CA LEU A 22 2.73 34.51 -28.78
C LEU A 22 4.15 34.22 -29.27
N ILE A 23 5.11 35.07 -28.89
CA ILE A 23 6.53 34.86 -29.23
C ILE A 23 7.01 33.52 -28.66
N TYR A 24 6.65 33.21 -27.42
CA TYR A 24 7.01 31.94 -26.79
C TYR A 24 6.45 30.74 -27.56
N ILE A 25 5.15 30.77 -27.90
CA ILE A 25 4.48 29.70 -28.64
C ILE A 25 5.09 29.53 -30.04
N CYS A 26 5.37 30.63 -30.74
CA CYS A 26 5.98 30.59 -32.08
C CYS A 26 7.42 30.04 -32.07
N ASN A 27 8.11 30.10 -30.94
CA ASN A 27 9.48 29.61 -30.80
C ASN A 27 9.55 28.17 -30.25
N LEU A 28 8.42 27.50 -30.02
CA LEU A 28 8.41 26.09 -29.60
C LEU A 28 8.85 25.18 -30.75
N PRO A 29 9.59 24.09 -30.47
CA PRO A 29 9.86 23.05 -31.46
C PRO A 29 8.57 22.42 -31.97
N ASP A 30 8.51 22.05 -33.25
CA ASP A 30 7.31 21.46 -33.88
C ASP A 30 6.73 20.28 -33.10
N GLN A 31 7.58 19.43 -32.52
CA GLN A 31 7.14 18.29 -31.73
C GLN A 31 6.37 18.70 -30.46
N GLN A 32 6.67 19.87 -29.90
CA GLN A 32 6.07 20.37 -28.65
C GLN A 32 4.82 21.22 -28.89
N ILE A 33 4.53 21.62 -30.14
CA ILE A 33 3.34 22.42 -30.45
C ILE A 33 2.06 21.64 -30.12
N PHE A 34 2.01 20.35 -30.48
CA PHE A 34 0.89 19.47 -30.17
C PHE A 34 0.73 19.27 -28.66
N ASP A 35 1.83 19.06 -27.94
CA ASP A 35 1.82 18.89 -26.49
C ASP A 35 1.33 20.17 -25.79
N ALA A 36 1.82 21.34 -26.22
CA ALA A 36 1.39 22.63 -25.69
C ALA A 36 -0.10 22.88 -25.98
N SER A 37 -0.58 22.56 -27.18
CA SER A 37 -2.00 22.67 -27.53
C SER A 37 -2.87 21.77 -26.64
N SER A 38 -2.46 20.52 -26.45
CA SER A 38 -3.14 19.58 -25.55
C SER A 38 -3.13 20.07 -24.11
N LEU A 39 -2.02 20.67 -23.65
CA LEU A 39 -1.91 21.25 -22.32
C LEU A 39 -2.93 22.37 -22.13
N PHE A 40 -3.02 23.34 -23.05
CA PHE A 40 -3.98 24.44 -22.98
C PHE A 40 -5.43 23.96 -22.96
N GLN A 41 -5.76 22.87 -23.69
CA GLN A 41 -7.08 22.25 -23.64
C GLN A 41 -7.36 21.54 -22.31
N THR A 42 -6.32 21.04 -21.64
CA THR A 42 -6.45 20.28 -20.39
C THR A 42 -6.54 21.18 -19.16
N ILE A 43 -5.89 22.36 -19.19
CA ILE A 43 -5.83 23.29 -18.04
C ILE A 43 -7.01 24.26 -17.96
N VAL A 44 -8.07 24.02 -18.73
CA VAL A 44 -9.32 24.81 -18.70
C VAL A 44 -10.50 24.00 -18.20
N TYR A 45 -11.50 24.66 -17.65
CA TYR A 45 -12.76 23.99 -17.34
C TYR A 45 -13.47 23.60 -18.63
N THR A 46 -13.81 22.32 -18.79
CA THR A 46 -14.45 21.79 -20.00
C THR A 46 -15.95 22.03 -20.03
N GLN A 47 -16.59 22.24 -18.87
CA GLN A 47 -18.03 22.39 -18.71
C GLN A 47 -18.37 23.32 -17.54
N GLY A 48 -19.62 23.80 -17.51
CA GLY A 48 -20.16 24.62 -16.42
C GLY A 48 -19.91 26.12 -16.58
N ASN A 49 -20.14 26.87 -15.50
CA ASN A 49 -20.15 28.35 -15.55
C ASN A 49 -18.78 28.99 -15.83
N HIS A 50 -17.69 28.24 -15.61
CA HIS A 50 -16.32 28.68 -15.86
C HIS A 50 -15.72 28.06 -17.14
N GLN A 51 -16.56 27.49 -18.01
CA GLN A 51 -16.09 26.80 -19.20
C GLN A 51 -15.17 27.69 -20.05
N GLY A 52 -14.00 27.16 -20.41
CA GLY A 52 -12.97 27.88 -21.16
C GLY A 52 -12.05 28.77 -20.32
N GLU A 53 -12.37 29.00 -19.05
CA GLU A 53 -11.45 29.67 -18.12
C GLU A 53 -10.36 28.70 -17.66
N LEU A 54 -9.16 29.24 -17.41
CA LEU A 54 -8.07 28.49 -16.82
C LEU A 54 -8.47 28.00 -15.41
N ILE A 55 -8.11 26.76 -15.10
CA ILE A 55 -8.27 26.19 -13.77
C ILE A 55 -7.59 27.10 -12.75
N SER A 56 -8.24 27.35 -11.61
CA SER A 56 -7.70 28.27 -10.61
C SER A 56 -6.30 27.86 -10.14
N ALA A 57 -5.44 28.87 -9.90
CA ALA A 57 -4.06 28.64 -9.45
C ALA A 57 -3.99 27.84 -8.14
N TYR A 58 -5.00 27.99 -7.27
CA TYR A 58 -5.12 27.17 -6.06
C TYR A 58 -5.28 25.69 -6.39
N LEU A 59 -6.18 25.34 -7.31
CA LEU A 59 -6.42 23.95 -7.73
C LEU A 59 -5.20 23.37 -8.46
N GLN A 60 -4.54 24.16 -9.32
CA GLN A 60 -3.29 23.75 -9.97
C GLN A 60 -2.21 23.42 -8.93
N LYS A 61 -2.00 24.31 -7.94
CA LYS A 61 -1.05 24.08 -6.85
C LYS A 61 -1.43 22.86 -6.01
N LYS A 62 -2.71 22.71 -5.66
CA LYS A 62 -3.19 21.55 -4.90
C LYS A 62 -2.97 20.24 -5.63
N ALA A 63 -3.17 20.22 -6.95
CA ALA A 63 -2.90 19.05 -7.78
C ALA A 63 -1.39 18.72 -7.79
N GLN A 64 -0.53 19.73 -7.92
CA GLN A 64 0.92 19.55 -7.86
C GLN A 64 1.38 19.02 -6.50
N ASP A 65 0.89 19.58 -5.40
CA ASP A 65 1.18 19.13 -4.04
C ASP A 65 0.73 17.68 -3.85
N PHE A 66 -0.46 17.33 -4.33
CA PHE A 66 -0.99 15.96 -4.26
C PHE A 66 -0.13 14.97 -5.04
N ILE A 67 0.27 15.30 -6.27
CA ILE A 67 1.14 14.45 -7.09
C ILE A 67 2.50 14.27 -6.41
N SER A 68 3.09 15.36 -5.90
CA SER A 68 4.38 15.32 -5.20
C SER A 68 4.32 14.43 -3.96
N ASP A 69 3.27 14.59 -3.15
CA ASP A 69 3.06 13.78 -1.94
C ASP A 69 2.78 12.32 -2.24
N SER A 70 1.96 12.04 -3.26
CA SER A 70 1.54 10.68 -3.58
C SER A 70 2.66 9.86 -4.22
N LEU A 71 3.45 10.46 -5.13
CA LEU A 71 4.56 9.78 -5.79
C LEU A 71 5.73 9.51 -4.83
N TYR A 72 6.12 10.49 -3.99
CA TYR A 72 7.24 10.30 -3.06
C TYR A 72 6.91 9.40 -1.87
N LYS A 73 5.65 9.33 -1.42
CA LYS A 73 5.25 8.39 -0.36
C LYS A 73 5.16 6.95 -0.87
N LEU A 74 4.94 6.75 -2.16
CA LEU A 74 4.75 5.41 -2.74
C LEU A 74 6.03 4.56 -2.63
N ASP A 75 7.19 5.12 -2.94
CA ASP A 75 8.46 4.39 -2.89
C ASP A 75 8.88 4.01 -1.46
N ASN A 76 8.70 4.94 -0.51
CA ASN A 76 8.91 4.66 0.90
C ASN A 76 7.92 3.59 1.41
N SER A 77 6.68 3.62 0.94
CA SER A 77 5.68 2.60 1.31
C SER A 77 6.03 1.23 0.73
N LEU A 78 6.49 1.16 -0.52
CA LEU A 78 6.82 -0.11 -1.19
C LEU A 78 8.02 -0.80 -0.51
N CYS A 79 9.08 -0.05 -0.22
CA CYS A 79 10.24 -0.57 0.50
C CYS A 79 9.86 -1.04 1.91
N THR A 80 9.06 -0.26 2.62
CA THR A 80 8.59 -0.61 3.97
C THR A 80 7.71 -1.85 3.95
N LEU A 81 6.76 -1.93 3.01
CA LEU A 81 5.88 -3.09 2.84
C LEU A 81 6.65 -4.36 2.45
N LYS A 82 7.66 -4.25 1.58
CA LYS A 82 8.55 -5.37 1.23
C LYS A 82 9.31 -5.87 2.46
N LEU A 83 9.84 -4.97 3.27
CA LEU A 83 10.55 -5.33 4.50
C LEU A 83 9.62 -6.01 5.51
N GLN A 84 8.45 -5.44 5.75
CA GLN A 84 7.43 -6.03 6.63
C GLN A 84 7.01 -7.42 6.15
N ASN A 85 6.79 -7.60 4.85
CA ASN A 85 6.41 -8.88 4.28
C ASN A 85 7.53 -9.93 4.44
N LYS A 86 8.80 -9.52 4.28
CA LYS A 86 9.96 -10.38 4.54
C LYS A 86 10.03 -10.82 6.00
N ASN A 87 9.84 -9.89 6.95
CA ASN A 87 9.86 -10.19 8.38
C ASN A 87 8.71 -11.14 8.77
N LEU A 88 7.49 -10.86 8.30
CA LEU A 88 6.34 -11.73 8.54
C LEU A 88 6.53 -13.13 7.97
N LYS A 89 7.15 -13.27 6.79
CA LYS A 89 7.50 -14.59 6.23
C LYS A 89 8.51 -15.35 7.11
N GLN A 90 9.50 -14.65 7.67
CA GLN A 90 10.48 -15.26 8.56
C GLN A 90 9.83 -15.73 9.86
N GLU A 91 9.01 -14.90 10.51
CA GLU A 91 8.26 -15.26 11.72
C GLU A 91 7.32 -16.45 11.46
N ASN A 92 6.57 -16.42 10.37
CA ASN A 92 5.65 -17.49 10.02
C ASN A 92 6.38 -18.83 9.80
N ASN A 93 7.57 -18.79 9.20
CA ASN A 93 8.42 -19.97 9.06
C ASN A 93 8.93 -20.48 10.42
N GLN A 94 9.29 -19.59 11.35
CA GLN A 94 9.66 -19.97 12.71
C GLN A 94 8.48 -20.62 13.44
N PHE A 95 7.29 -20.01 13.39
CA PHE A 95 6.09 -20.58 14.00
C PHE A 95 5.71 -21.95 13.43
N LYS A 96 5.85 -22.15 12.11
CA LYS A 96 5.66 -23.47 11.49
C LYS A 96 6.61 -24.52 12.05
N LYS A 97 7.89 -24.17 12.24
CA LYS A 97 8.88 -25.07 12.85
C LYS A 97 8.51 -25.41 14.29
N TYR A 98 8.21 -24.41 15.11
CA TYR A 98 7.78 -24.63 16.50
C TYR A 98 6.54 -25.52 16.57
N LYS A 99 5.51 -25.23 15.76
CA LYS A 99 4.28 -26.03 15.69
C LYS A 99 4.58 -27.49 15.34
N SER A 100 5.44 -27.74 14.37
CA SER A 100 5.83 -29.11 13.96
C SER A 100 6.53 -29.85 15.11
N THR A 101 7.49 -29.20 15.77
CA THR A 101 8.22 -29.79 16.89
C THR A 101 7.30 -30.12 18.05
N THR A 102 6.47 -29.16 18.47
CA THR A 102 5.51 -29.35 19.56
C THR A 102 4.49 -30.44 19.22
N SER A 103 3.98 -30.48 18.00
CA SER A 103 3.05 -31.53 17.56
C SER A 103 3.69 -32.92 17.63
N THR A 104 4.97 -33.03 17.27
CA THR A 104 5.72 -34.29 17.35
C THR A 104 5.87 -34.73 18.80
N GLN A 105 6.23 -33.81 19.70
CA GLN A 105 6.34 -34.08 21.13
C GLN A 105 5.01 -34.51 21.76
N ILE A 106 3.91 -33.87 21.39
CA ILE A 106 2.57 -34.26 21.85
C ILE A 106 2.26 -35.69 21.41
N CYS A 107 2.56 -36.04 20.15
CA CYS A 107 2.32 -37.38 19.62
C CYS A 107 3.14 -38.44 20.36
N THR A 108 4.44 -38.19 20.57
CA THR A 108 5.32 -39.15 21.27
C THR A 108 4.88 -39.37 22.72
N LEU A 109 4.58 -38.29 23.44
CA LEU A 109 4.06 -38.37 24.82
C LEU A 109 2.70 -39.09 24.88
N SER A 110 1.82 -38.84 23.91
CA SER A 110 0.52 -39.53 23.82
C SER A 110 0.69 -41.04 23.64
N ILE A 111 1.62 -41.46 22.79
CA ILE A 111 1.95 -42.88 22.59
C ILE A 111 2.54 -43.50 23.86
N GLN A 112 3.48 -42.80 24.51
CA GLN A 112 4.08 -43.28 25.76
C GLN A 112 3.03 -43.44 26.86
N LEU A 113 2.12 -42.47 26.99
CA LEU A 113 1.02 -42.52 27.95
C LEU A 113 0.10 -43.72 27.69
N ALA A 114 -0.26 -43.96 26.42
CA ALA A 114 -1.08 -45.11 26.04
C ALA A 114 -0.39 -46.44 26.40
N ARG A 115 0.91 -46.56 26.12
CA ARG A 115 1.71 -47.74 26.47
C ARG A 115 1.79 -47.95 27.98
N ALA A 116 2.02 -46.89 28.76
CA ALA A 116 2.07 -46.95 30.21
C ALA A 116 0.72 -47.41 30.81
N LYS A 117 -0.40 -46.85 30.31
CA LYS A 117 -1.75 -47.29 30.70
C LYS A 117 -1.98 -48.77 30.40
N GLN A 118 -1.58 -49.22 29.21
CA GLN A 118 -1.72 -50.63 28.82
C GLN A 118 -0.85 -51.55 29.69
N ALA A 119 0.39 -51.18 29.99
CA ALA A 119 1.28 -51.94 30.86
C ALA A 119 0.70 -52.09 32.27
N LYS A 120 0.18 -51.00 32.84
CA LYS A 120 -0.53 -51.01 34.13
C LYS A 120 -1.72 -51.98 34.10
N GLN A 121 -2.56 -51.91 33.07
CA GLN A 121 -3.74 -52.77 32.96
C GLN A 121 -3.36 -54.26 32.84
N ARG A 122 -2.30 -54.57 32.08
CA ARG A 122 -1.76 -55.93 31.98
C ARG A 122 -1.26 -56.43 33.34
N GLN A 123 -0.56 -55.60 34.10
CA GLN A 123 -0.07 -55.96 35.44
C GLN A 123 -1.22 -56.22 36.42
N ILE A 124 -2.24 -55.34 36.44
CA ILE A 124 -3.46 -55.55 37.24
C ILE A 124 -4.13 -56.88 36.88
N SER A 125 -4.25 -57.18 35.58
CA SER A 125 -4.86 -58.42 35.11
C SER A 125 -4.06 -59.65 35.55
N LYS A 126 -2.72 -59.60 35.49
CA LYS A 126 -1.84 -60.66 36.01
C LYS A 126 -2.03 -60.90 37.50
N ILE A 127 -2.09 -59.82 38.30
CA ILE A 127 -2.32 -59.91 39.76
C ILE A 127 -3.68 -60.57 40.04
N ARG A 128 -4.74 -60.15 39.36
CA ARG A 128 -6.08 -60.74 39.52
C ARG A 128 -6.10 -62.24 39.18
N ALA A 129 -5.46 -62.62 38.08
CA ALA A 129 -5.38 -64.02 37.67
C ALA A 129 -4.60 -64.87 38.70
N ALA A 130 -3.51 -64.35 39.26
CA ALA A 130 -2.74 -65.04 40.30
C ALA A 130 -3.58 -65.23 41.59
N ILE A 131 -4.28 -64.17 42.05
CA ILE A 131 -5.18 -64.25 43.21
C ILE A 131 -6.29 -65.28 42.97
N HIS A 132 -6.90 -65.29 41.78
CA HIS A 132 -7.94 -66.25 41.45
C HIS A 132 -7.43 -67.70 41.48
N LYS A 133 -6.27 -67.98 40.86
CA LYS A 133 -5.64 -69.31 40.91
C LYS A 133 -5.34 -69.76 42.34
N ALA A 134 -4.82 -68.86 43.17
CA ALA A 134 -4.51 -69.17 44.57
C ALA A 134 -5.76 -69.51 45.41
N LYS A 135 -6.94 -69.00 45.03
CA LYS A 135 -8.22 -69.32 45.71
C LYS A 135 -8.84 -70.66 45.29
N GLN A 136 -8.33 -71.30 44.24
CA GLN A 136 -8.84 -72.57 43.72
C GLN A 136 -8.02 -73.79 44.20
N ILE A 137 -6.98 -73.56 45.01
CA ILE A 137 -6.20 -74.56 45.73
C ILE A 137 -6.72 -74.59 47.17
#